data_AF-A0A7W1L7N2-F1
#
_entry.id   AF-A0A7W1L7N2-F1
#
_cell.length_a   1.000
_cell.length_b   1.000
_cell.length_c   1.000
_cell.angle_alpha   90.00
_cell.angle_beta   90.00
_cell.angle_gamma   90.00
#
_symmetry.space_group_name_H-M   'P 1'
#
loop_
_entity.id
_entity.type
_entity.pdbx_description
1 polymer ?
#
loop_
_entity_poly.entity_id
_entity_poly.type
_entity_poly.pdbx_seq_one_letter_code
_entity_poly.pdbx_strand_id
1 'polypeptide(L)' 'MPRPVTPPLALLGGTFDPVHYGHLRVADEARRALALSSVALVPAGDPPHRSRPVASATDRLAMLK' A
#
# COMPACT_ATOMS: atom_id res chain seq x y z
N MET A 1 -1.18 -29.66 19.09
CA MET A 1 -2.03 -28.49 18.80
C MET A 1 -1.49 -27.84 17.53
N PRO A 2 -2.24 -27.76 16.42
CA PRO A 2 -1.80 -27.00 15.26
C PRO A 2 -1.71 -25.51 15.63
N ARG A 3 -0.63 -24.84 15.21
CA ARG A 3 -0.42 -23.40 15.43
C ARG A 3 -1.51 -22.61 14.71
N PRO A 4 -2.17 -21.62 15.33
CA PRO A 4 -3.13 -20.77 14.63
C PRO A 4 -2.43 -20.11 13.44
N VAL A 5 -3.02 -20.30 12.26
CA VAL A 5 -2.51 -19.73 11.01
C VAL A 5 -3.01 -18.29 10.96
N THR A 6 -2.14 -17.33 11.22
CA THR A 6 -2.46 -15.92 11.04
C THR A 6 -2.65 -15.66 9.54
N PRO A 7 -3.77 -15.04 9.10
CA PRO A 7 -3.94 -14.69 7.70
C PRO A 7 -2.80 -13.78 7.20
N PRO A 8 -2.33 -13.93 5.96
CA PRO A 8 -1.18 -13.17 5.46
C PRO A 8 -1.40 -11.66 5.45
N LEU A 9 -0.33 -10.90 5.68
CA LEU A 9 -0.26 -9.46 5.42
C LEU A 9 0.21 -9.24 3.98
N ALA A 10 -0.48 -8.40 3.21
CA ALA A 10 0.00 -7.96 1.91
C ALA A 10 0.66 -6.58 1.97
N LEU A 11 1.63 -6.36 1.09
CA LEU A 11 2.29 -5.08 0.87
C LEU A 11 1.88 -4.54 -0.50
N LEU A 12 1.25 -3.37 -0.55
CA LEU A 12 0.92 -2.68 -1.78
C LEU A 12 1.86 -1.48 -1.95
N GLY A 13 2.89 -1.68 -2.77
CA GLY A 13 3.85 -0.63 -3.11
C GLY A 13 3.29 0.33 -4.16
N GLY A 14 3.58 1.62 -4.00
CA GLY A 14 3.18 2.64 -4.97
C GLY A 14 3.84 3.98 -4.67
N THR A 15 3.89 4.89 -5.65
CA THR A 15 4.38 6.24 -5.38
C THR A 15 3.36 7.07 -4.59
N PHE A 16 2.05 6.88 -4.82
CA PHE A 16 0.98 7.60 -4.10
C PHE A 16 1.19 9.13 -4.15
N ASP A 17 1.19 9.69 -5.36
CA ASP A 17 1.47 11.10 -5.63
C ASP A 17 0.31 11.77 -6.39
N PRO A 18 -0.85 12.01 -5.75
CA PRO A 18 -1.23 11.61 -4.39
C PRO A 18 -1.89 10.22 -4.34
N VAL A 19 -2.18 9.72 -3.13
CA VAL A 19 -3.10 8.59 -2.94
C VAL A 19 -4.52 8.97 -3.42
N HIS A 20 -5.27 8.01 -3.95
CA HIS A 20 -6.63 8.22 -4.48
C HIS A 20 -7.45 6.92 -4.41
N TYR A 21 -8.76 7.00 -4.69
CA TYR A 21 -9.68 5.85 -4.56
C TYR A 21 -9.30 4.63 -5.40
N GLY A 22 -8.68 4.80 -6.57
CA GLY A 22 -8.13 3.66 -7.33
C GLY A 22 -7.15 2.80 -6.51
N HIS A 23 -6.23 3.41 -5.78
CA HIS A 23 -5.29 2.69 -4.90
C HIS A 23 -6.01 1.98 -3.75
N LEU A 24 -6.91 2.70 -3.08
CA LEU A 24 -7.64 2.19 -1.91
C LEU A 24 -8.59 1.04 -2.28
N ARG A 25 -9.25 1.15 -3.43
CA ARG A 25 -10.14 0.10 -3.96
C ARG A 25 -9.35 -1.18 -4.21
N VAL A 26 -8.21 -1.10 -4.90
CA VAL A 26 -7.37 -2.29 -5.15
C VAL A 26 -6.93 -2.94 -3.83
N ALA A 27 -6.54 -2.16 -2.82
CA ALA A 27 -6.17 -2.69 -1.51
C ALA A 27 -7.33 -3.41 -0.81
N ASP A 28 -8.54 -2.81 -0.78
CA ASP A 28 -9.69 -3.44 -0.12
C ASP A 28 -10.18 -4.69 -0.86
N GLU A 29 -10.25 -4.64 -2.20
CA GLU A 29 -10.64 -5.80 -3.00
C GLU A 29 -9.63 -6.95 -2.83
N ALA A 30 -8.32 -6.67 -2.87
CA ALA A 30 -7.30 -7.69 -2.64
C ALA A 30 -7.41 -8.31 -1.24
N ARG A 31 -7.65 -7.50 -0.21
CA ARG A 31 -7.83 -7.97 1.17
C ARG A 31 -8.99 -8.97 1.28
N ARG A 32 -10.13 -8.66 0.66
CA ARG A 32 -11.33 -9.50 0.67
C ARG A 32 -11.16 -10.75 -0.18
N ALA A 33 -10.66 -10.60 -1.40
CA ALA A 33 -10.54 -11.70 -2.36
C ALA A 33 -9.53 -12.76 -1.94
N LEU A 34 -8.49 -12.38 -1.20
CA LEU A 34 -7.39 -13.27 -0.80
C LEU A 34 -7.43 -13.65 0.69
N ALA A 35 -8.50 -13.29 1.41
CA ALA A 35 -8.65 -13.54 2.85
C ALA A 35 -7.43 -13.07 3.68
N LEU A 36 -6.93 -11.87 3.38
CA LEU A 36 -5.75 -11.29 4.04
C LEU A 36 -6.12 -10.69 5.40
N SER A 37 -5.16 -10.68 6.33
CA SER A 37 -5.35 -9.98 7.61
C SER A 37 -5.42 -8.47 7.40
N SER A 38 -4.53 -7.92 6.58
CA SER A 38 -4.53 -6.52 6.17
C SER A 38 -3.67 -6.29 4.92
N VAL A 39 -3.73 -5.07 4.40
CA VAL A 39 -2.87 -4.58 3.31
C VAL A 39 -2.18 -3.32 3.81
N ALA A 40 -0.84 -3.35 3.86
CA ALA A 40 -0.04 -2.17 4.16
C ALA A 40 0.29 -1.43 2.86
N LEU A 41 -0.05 -0.14 2.80
CA LEU A 41 0.36 0.75 1.71
C LEU A 41 1.80 1.21 1.96
N VAL A 42 2.69 0.96 1.01
CA VAL A 42 4.13 1.26 1.15
C VAL A 42 4.54 2.33 0.13
N PRO A 43 4.65 3.61 0.52
CA PRO A 43 5.05 4.66 -0.39
C PRO A 43 6.51 4.48 -0.82
N ALA A 44 6.73 4.44 -2.14
CA ALA A 44 8.08 4.44 -2.70
C ALA A 44 8.80 5.75 -2.36
N GLY A 45 10.10 5.70 -2.08
CA GLY A 45 10.93 6.89 -1.88
C GLY A 45 11.11 7.68 -3.18
N ASP A 46 12.27 7.54 -3.82
CA ASP A 46 12.57 8.14 -5.12
C ASP A 46 12.76 7.04 -6.20
N PRO A 47 11.67 6.57 -6.84
CA PRO A 47 11.75 5.50 -7.82
C PRO A 47 12.57 5.95 -9.06
N PRO A 48 13.66 5.23 -9.42
CA PRO A 48 14.61 5.69 -10.45
C PRO A 48 14.07 5.56 -11.90
N HIS A 49 12.99 4.82 -12.09
CA HIS A 49 12.43 4.48 -13.40
C HIS A 49 11.31 5.42 -13.86
N ARG A 50 11.12 6.56 -13.17
CA ARG A 50 10.08 7.55 -13.49
C ARG A 50 10.53 8.94 -13.08
N SER A 51 9.82 9.96 -13.55
CA SER A 51 10.00 11.33 -13.09
C SER A 51 9.81 11.43 -11.57
N ARG A 52 10.53 12.40 -10.96
CA ARG A 52 10.40 12.67 -9.53
C ARG A 52 8.94 12.98 -9.15
N PRO A 53 8.47 12.46 -8.01
CA PRO A 53 7.15 12.81 -7.49
C PRO A 53 7.00 14.31 -7.26
N VAL A 54 5.77 14.83 -7.41
CA VAL A 54 5.42 16.22 -7.13
C VAL A 54 5.39 16.47 -5.63
N ALA A 55 4.74 15.58 -4.86
CA ALA A 55 4.71 15.66 -3.40
C ALA A 55 5.97 15.02 -2.78
N SER A 56 6.46 15.63 -1.70
CA SER A 56 7.63 15.10 -0.99
C SER A 56 7.36 13.70 -0.42
N ALA A 57 8.42 12.91 -0.19
CA ALA A 57 8.25 11.59 0.43
C ALA A 57 7.53 11.66 1.79
N THR A 58 7.79 12.72 2.57
CA THR A 58 7.11 12.97 3.85
C THR A 58 5.63 13.29 3.65
N ASP A 59 5.26 14.10 2.67
CA ASP A 59 3.86 14.44 2.39
C ASP A 59 3.09 13.20 1.92
N ARG A 60 3.67 12.41 1.02
CA ARG A 60 3.05 11.17 0.52
C ARG A 60 2.87 10.14 1.63
N LEU A 61 3.82 10.03 2.57
CA LEU A 61 3.64 9.23 3.77
C LEU A 61 2.53 9.78 4.66
N ALA A 62 2.45 11.10 4.84
CA ALA A 62 1.41 11.73 5.66
C ALA A 62 0.01 11.54 5.07
N MET A 63 -0.14 11.49 3.75
CA MET A 63 -1.41 11.20 3.06
C MET A 63 -1.92 9.77 3.31
N LEU A 64 -1.07 8.85 3.79
CA LEU A 64 -1.40 7.44 4.03
C LEU A 64 -1.64 7.12 5.52
N LYS A 65 -1.58 8.11 6.41
CA LYS A 65 -1.92 7.98 7.83
C LYS A 65 -3.44 7.94 8.03
#